data_AF-A0A259RH99-F1
#
_entry.id   AF-A0A259RH99-F1
#
_cell.length_a   1.000
_cell.length_b   1.000
_cell.length_c   1.000
_cell.angle_alpha   90.00
_cell.angle_beta   90.00
_cell.angle_gamma   90.00
#
_symmetry.space_group_name_H-M   'P 1'
#
loop_
_entity.id
_entity.type
_entity.pdbx_description
1 polymer ?
#
loop_
_entity_poly.entity_id
_entity_poly.type
_entity_poly.pdbx_seq_one_letter_code
_entity_poly.pdbx_strand_id
1 'polypeptide(L)'
;MSIKSAFQANTRPINSSRRIFIQGLVAGGVMAALGLNPAEAATINGRRQPPSLRGTEFDLVIDERPVNFTGQPRTAMTINGSIPGPTLRWREGDVVTLRVTNRLKVSTSLHWHG
;
A
#
# COMPACT_ATOMS: atom_id res chain seq x y z
N MET A 1 1.92 8.32 -59.43
CA MET A 1 0.79 7.51 -58.92
C MET A 1 1.39 6.45 -57.99
N SER A 2 1.27 6.61 -56.67
CA SER A 2 1.80 5.63 -55.70
C SER A 2 0.83 5.57 -54.52
N ILE A 3 0.32 4.36 -54.28
CA ILE A 3 -0.81 4.07 -53.40
C ILE A 3 -0.24 3.85 -52.00
N LYS A 4 -0.61 4.68 -51.03
CA LYS A 4 -0.19 4.50 -49.63
C LYS A 4 -0.98 3.36 -48.99
N SER A 5 -0.23 2.42 -48.46
CA SER A 5 -0.62 1.38 -47.51
C SER A 5 -1.21 1.96 -46.22
N ALA A 6 -2.23 1.30 -45.67
CA ALA A 6 -2.31 0.82 -44.28
C ALA A 6 -3.78 0.67 -43.82
N PHE A 7 -4.28 -0.57 -43.77
CA PHE A 7 -5.41 -0.91 -42.90
C PHE A 7 -4.88 -0.92 -41.46
N GLN A 8 -5.06 0.18 -40.72
CA GLN A 8 -4.84 0.20 -39.28
C GLN A 8 -6.03 -0.46 -38.59
N ALA A 9 -5.85 -1.72 -38.16
CA ALA A 9 -6.79 -2.36 -37.24
C ALA A 9 -6.74 -1.59 -35.91
N ASN A 10 -7.80 -0.82 -35.65
CA ASN A 10 -7.99 -0.09 -34.40
C ASN A 10 -8.32 -1.07 -33.26
N THR A 11 -7.30 -1.70 -32.68
CA THR A 11 -7.47 -2.49 -31.45
C THR A 11 -7.59 -1.53 -30.27
N ARG A 12 -8.83 -1.10 -30.00
CA ARG A 12 -9.15 -0.42 -28.74
C ARG A 12 -8.72 -1.32 -27.57
N PRO A 13 -7.96 -0.81 -26.58
CA PRO A 13 -7.62 -1.61 -25.41
C PRO A 13 -8.92 -2.04 -24.73
N ILE A 14 -9.11 -3.35 -24.59
CA ILE A 14 -10.27 -3.92 -23.89
C ILE A 14 -10.18 -3.43 -22.44
N ASN A 15 -11.18 -2.64 -22.02
CA ASN A 15 -11.31 -2.12 -20.67
C ASN A 15 -11.32 -3.26 -19.65
N SER A 16 -10.18 -3.49 -19.01
CA SER A 16 -9.91 -4.54 -18.02
C SER A 16 -10.84 -4.46 -16.79
N SER A 17 -11.38 -3.28 -16.49
CA SER A 17 -12.27 -3.05 -15.36
C SER A 17 -13.61 -3.80 -15.47
N ARG A 18 -14.17 -3.91 -16.69
CA ARG A 18 -15.46 -4.61 -16.90
C ARG A 18 -15.32 -6.12 -16.74
N ARG A 19 -14.23 -6.69 -17.25
CA ARG A 19 -13.92 -8.12 -17.10
C ARG A 19 -13.71 -8.48 -15.63
N ILE A 20 -12.96 -7.67 -14.89
CA ILE A 20 -12.71 -7.87 -13.46
C ILE A 20 -14.03 -7.81 -12.67
N PHE A 21 -14.91 -6.86 -12.99
CA PHE A 21 -16.22 -6.77 -12.35
C PHE A 21 -17.09 -8.02 -12.58
N ILE A 22 -17.18 -8.50 -13.83
CA ILE A 22 -17.94 -9.71 -14.17
C ILE A 22 -17.35 -10.95 -13.48
N GLN A 23 -16.02 -11.07 -13.47
CA GLN A 23 -15.33 -12.14 -12.76
C GLN A 23 -15.62 -12.10 -11.25
N GLY A 24 -15.69 -10.90 -10.66
CA GLY A 24 -16.10 -10.72 -9.27
C GLY A 24 -17.53 -11.19 -8.98
N LEU A 25 -18.48 -10.88 -9.87
CA LEU A 25 -19.88 -11.34 -9.72
C LEU A 25 -20.00 -12.87 -9.81
N VAL A 26 -19.33 -13.50 -10.78
CA VAL A 26 -19.36 -14.96 -10.94
C VAL A 26 -18.74 -15.66 -9.74
N ALA A 27 -17.56 -15.22 -9.30
CA ALA A 27 -16.89 -15.78 -8.12
C ALA A 27 -17.73 -15.59 -6.85
N GLY A 28 -18.34 -14.40 -6.66
CA GLY A 28 -19.22 -14.13 -5.53
C GLY A 28 -20.46 -15.03 -5.51
N GLY A 29 -21.08 -15.28 -6.66
CA GLY A 29 -22.23 -16.18 -6.79
C GLY A 29 -21.91 -17.63 -6.43
N VAL A 30 -20.74 -18.14 -6.87
CA VAL A 30 -20.27 -19.49 -6.52
C VAL A 30 -20.00 -19.60 -5.01
N MET A 31 -19.36 -18.60 -4.42
CA MET A 31 -19.08 -18.58 -2.97
C MET A 31 -20.38 -18.58 -2.15
N ALA A 32 -21.37 -17.77 -2.54
CA ALA A 32 -22.67 -17.73 -1.89
C ALA A 32 -23.40 -19.09 -1.99
N ALA A 33 -23.35 -19.74 -3.15
CA ALA A 33 -23.94 -21.07 -3.36
C ALA A 33 -23.25 -22.17 -2.52
N LEU A 34 -21.96 -22.01 -2.22
CA LEU A 34 -21.19 -22.92 -1.37
C LEU A 34 -21.24 -22.56 0.12
N GLY A 35 -21.97 -21.51 0.51
CA GLY A 35 -22.04 -21.04 1.90
C GLY A 35 -20.71 -20.47 2.43
N LEU A 36 -19.80 -20.09 1.54
CA LEU A 36 -18.49 -19.53 1.89
C LEU A 36 -18.59 -18.02 2.04
N ASN A 37 -18.00 -17.47 3.10
CA ASN A 37 -18.00 -16.03 3.34
C ASN A 37 -16.93 -15.34 2.48
N PRO A 38 -17.30 -14.53 1.47
CA PRO A 38 -16.32 -13.85 0.62
C PRO A 38 -15.47 -12.83 1.37
N ALA A 39 -15.92 -12.34 2.55
CA ALA A 39 -15.14 -11.44 3.38
C ALA A 39 -13.87 -12.09 3.96
N GLU A 40 -13.87 -13.41 4.17
CA GLU A 40 -12.71 -14.17 4.64
C GLU A 40 -11.70 -14.46 3.51
N ALA A 41 -12.17 -14.54 2.27
CA ALA A 41 -11.30 -14.75 1.10
C ALA A 41 -10.60 -13.47 0.62
N ALA A 42 -11.21 -12.30 0.87
CA ALA A 42 -10.70 -11.00 0.45
C ALA A 42 -9.49 -10.49 1.27
N THR A 43 -9.17 -11.12 2.41
CA THR A 43 -8.10 -10.66 3.32
C THR A 43 -6.70 -11.18 2.97
N ILE A 44 -6.56 -12.05 1.96
CA ILE A 44 -5.30 -12.80 1.73
C ILE A 44 -4.26 -11.99 0.92
N ASN A 45 -4.65 -10.93 0.19
CA ASN A 45 -3.76 -10.25 -0.78
C ASN A 45 -3.65 -8.73 -0.63
N GLY A 46 -3.98 -8.17 0.52
CA GLY A 46 -3.70 -6.76 0.79
C GLY A 46 -2.20 -6.58 1.06
N ARG A 47 -1.41 -6.18 0.06
CA ARG A 47 -0.12 -5.51 0.34
C ARG A 47 -0.44 -4.38 1.30
N ARG A 48 -0.03 -4.51 2.57
CA ARG A 48 -0.29 -3.51 3.60
C ARG A 48 0.59 -2.31 3.28
N GLN A 49 0.09 -1.43 2.41
CA GLN A 49 0.76 -0.18 2.11
C GLN A 49 0.90 0.58 3.44
N PRO A 50 2.09 1.05 3.81
CA PRO A 50 2.24 1.86 5.01
C PRO A 50 1.33 3.10 4.91
N PRO A 51 0.74 3.55 6.03
CA PRO A 51 -0.13 4.71 6.03
C PRO A 51 0.55 5.94 5.40
N SER A 52 -0.18 6.70 4.57
CA SER A 52 0.29 7.99 4.08
C SER A 52 -0.29 9.11 4.93
N LEU A 53 0.55 9.82 5.67
CA LEU A 53 0.16 10.98 6.48
C LEU A 53 0.35 12.25 5.67
N ARG A 54 -0.62 13.17 5.74
CA ARG A 54 -0.59 14.48 5.06
C ARG A 54 -0.77 15.59 6.07
N GLY A 55 -0.08 16.71 5.86
CA GLY A 55 -0.19 17.89 6.72
C GLY A 55 1.18 18.51 6.97
N THR A 56 1.23 19.41 7.96
CA THR A 56 2.46 20.10 8.39
C THR A 56 2.87 19.74 9.81
N GLU A 57 2.09 18.91 10.52
CA GLU A 57 2.41 18.42 11.85
C GLU A 57 2.34 16.89 11.87
N PHE A 58 3.39 16.26 12.41
CA PHE A 58 3.50 14.82 12.48
C PHE A 58 4.04 14.36 13.83
N ASP A 59 3.41 13.36 14.41
CA ASP A 59 3.91 12.67 15.59
C ASP A 59 4.45 11.29 15.17
N LEU A 60 5.74 11.08 15.43
CA LEU A 60 6.46 9.86 15.08
C LEU A 60 6.92 9.15 16.36
N VAL A 61 6.60 7.88 16.48
CA VAL A 61 7.02 7.02 17.58
C VAL A 61 7.96 5.95 17.04
N ILE A 62 9.20 5.97 17.53
CA ILE A 62 10.20 4.94 17.26
C ILE A 62 10.11 3.90 18.37
N ASP A 63 9.87 2.64 18.01
CA ASP A 63 9.60 1.54 18.95
C ASP A 63 10.12 0.20 18.41
N GLU A 64 10.38 -0.76 19.30
CA GLU A 64 10.75 -2.14 18.96
C GLU A 64 9.53 -3.05 19.02
N ARG A 65 9.25 -3.79 17.94
CA ARG A 65 8.10 -4.71 17.88
C ARG A 65 8.45 -6.05 17.24
N PRO A 66 7.81 -7.15 17.68
CA PRO A 66 7.86 -8.40 16.95
C PRO A 66 7.16 -8.25 15.60
N VAL A 67 7.86 -8.60 14.53
CA VAL A 67 7.38 -8.62 13.14
C VAL A 67 7.63 -10.00 12.54
N ASN A 68 6.85 -10.37 11.52
CA ASN A 68 7.03 -11.61 10.79
C ASN A 68 6.81 -11.38 9.29
N PHE A 69 7.90 -11.22 8.54
CA PHE A 69 7.86 -11.02 7.09
C PHE A 69 8.36 -12.23 6.29
N THR A 70 9.04 -13.17 6.95
CA THR A 70 9.70 -14.33 6.31
C THR A 70 9.16 -15.67 6.83
N GLY A 71 8.08 -15.66 7.61
CA GLY A 71 7.54 -16.83 8.31
C GLY A 71 8.14 -17.04 9.71
N GLN A 72 9.18 -16.30 10.09
CA GLN A 72 9.82 -16.38 11.41
C GLN A 72 9.72 -15.04 12.18
N PRO A 73 9.20 -15.03 13.41
CA PRO A 73 9.16 -13.82 14.23
C PRO A 73 10.55 -13.27 14.55
N ARG A 74 10.71 -11.96 14.37
CA ARG A 74 11.92 -11.20 14.72
C ARG A 74 11.51 -9.87 15.33
N THR A 75 12.26 -9.40 16.32
CA THR A 75 12.10 -8.02 16.81
C THR A 75 12.74 -7.07 15.81
N ALA A 76 12.04 -6.00 15.47
CA ALA A 76 12.54 -4.95 14.60
C ALA A 76 12.13 -3.58 15.10
N MET A 77 12.95 -2.58 14.77
CA MET A 77 12.63 -1.18 15.00
C MET A 77 11.57 -0.70 13.99
N THR A 78 10.58 0.02 14.47
CA THR A 78 9.43 0.50 13.70
C THR A 78 9.25 2.00 13.88
N ILE A 79 8.61 2.65 12.91
CA ILE A 79 8.07 4.01 13.07
C ILE A 79 6.56 3.91 12.99
N ASN A 80 5.87 4.36 14.02
CA ASN A 80 4.42 4.24 14.19
C ASN A 80 3.93 2.78 14.07
N GLY A 81 4.75 1.83 14.53
CA GLY A 81 4.40 0.41 14.62
C GLY A 81 4.48 -0.38 13.30
N SER A 82 4.99 0.20 12.22
CA SER A 82 5.13 -0.49 10.92
C SER A 82 6.55 -0.43 10.35
N ILE A 83 6.82 -1.39 9.46
CA ILE A 83 7.97 -1.42 8.56
C ILE A 83 7.41 -1.73 7.16
N PRO A 84 7.54 -0.82 6.18
CA PRO A 84 8.09 0.53 6.30
C PRO A 84 7.26 1.40 7.27
N GLY A 85 7.86 2.47 7.81
CA GLY A 85 7.12 3.50 8.52
C GLY A 85 6.13 4.26 7.62
N PRO A 86 5.32 5.18 8.17
CA PRO A 86 4.37 5.96 7.38
C PRO A 86 5.09 6.82 6.33
N THR A 87 4.48 6.95 5.15
CA THR A 87 4.92 7.97 4.18
C THR A 87 4.38 9.31 4.61
N LEU A 88 5.25 10.27 4.87
CA LEU A 88 4.85 11.64 5.18
C LEU A 88 4.80 12.46 3.89
N ARG A 89 3.77 13.30 3.75
CA ARG A 89 3.55 14.13 2.57
C ARG A 89 3.15 15.55 2.97
N TRP A 90 3.89 16.52 2.47
CA TRP A 90 3.63 17.95 2.57
C TRP A 90 3.92 18.61 1.22
N ARG A 91 3.68 19.91 1.08
CA ARG A 91 3.98 20.68 -0.14
C ARG A 91 5.34 21.36 -0.03
N GLU A 92 5.97 21.59 -1.18
CA GLU A 92 7.15 22.44 -1.23
C GLU A 92 6.82 23.84 -0.68
N GLY A 93 7.74 24.41 0.10
CA GLY A 93 7.56 25.68 0.78
C GLY A 93 6.84 25.59 2.15
N ASP A 94 6.27 24.43 2.51
CA ASP A 94 5.67 24.26 3.83
C ASP A 94 6.73 24.23 4.93
N VAL A 95 6.45 24.90 6.06
CA VAL A 95 7.15 24.68 7.31
C VAL A 95 6.48 23.51 8.04
N VAL A 96 7.26 22.47 8.32
CA VAL A 96 6.77 21.21 8.91
C VAL A 96 7.34 21.03 10.31
N THR A 97 6.48 20.65 11.26
CA THR A 97 6.85 20.25 12.62
C THR A 97 6.75 18.73 12.74
N LEU A 98 7.86 18.09 13.15
CA LEU A 98 7.87 16.67 13.50
C LEU A 98 8.21 16.49 14.97
N ARG A 99 7.30 15.88 15.72
CA ARG A 99 7.52 15.49 17.12
C ARG A 99 7.91 14.03 17.16
N VAL A 100 9.11 13.75 17.63
CA VAL A 100 9.68 12.40 17.62
C VAL A 100 9.79 11.90 19.04
N THR A 101 9.13 10.76 19.32
CA THR A 101 9.24 10.05 20.59
C THR A 101 10.07 8.80 20.40
N ASN A 102 11.23 8.73 21.04
CA ASN A 102 12.04 7.53 21.11
C ASN A 102 11.60 6.65 22.28
N ARG A 103 11.08 5.45 22.02
CA ARG A 103 10.74 4.44 23.04
C ARG A 103 11.76 3.31 23.14
N LEU A 104 12.86 3.39 22.40
CA LEU A 104 13.95 2.43 22.50
C LEU A 104 14.71 2.58 23.81
N LYS A 105 15.46 1.55 24.19
CA LYS A 105 16.35 1.57 25.36
C LYS A 105 17.66 2.35 25.12
N VAL A 106 17.89 2.78 23.89
CA VAL A 106 19.11 3.45 23.44
C VAL A 106 18.80 4.77 22.76
N SER A 107 19.76 5.70 22.76
CA SER A 107 19.65 6.93 21.98
C SER A 107 19.54 6.63 20.49
N THR A 108 18.77 7.44 19.77
CA THR A 108 18.58 7.30 18.31
C THR A 108 18.48 8.67 17.65
N SER A 109 18.65 8.68 16.33
CA SER A 109 18.54 9.87 15.48
C SER A 109 17.74 9.54 14.22
N LEU A 110 16.98 10.52 13.71
CA LEU A 110 16.37 10.46 12.38
C LEU A 110 17.17 11.32 11.42
N HIS A 111 17.36 10.80 10.20
CA HIS A 111 17.99 11.51 9.10
C HIS A 111 17.02 11.58 7.92
N TRP A 112 16.81 12.78 7.39
CA TRP A 112 16.12 12.98 6.13
C TRP A 112 17.11 12.79 5.00
N HIS A 113 16.96 11.70 4.26
CA HIS A 113 17.71 11.50 3.03
C HIS A 113 17.15 12.42 1.95
N GLY A 114 18.02 13.23 1.32
CA GLY A 114 17.68 14.21 0.29
C GLY A 114 18.64 14.12 -0.87
#